data_AF-A0A9D2CGC2-F1
#
_entry.id   AF-A0A9D2CGC2-F1
#
_cell.length_a   1.000
_cell.length_b   1.000
_cell.length_c   1.000
_cell.angle_alpha   90.00
_cell.angle_beta   90.00
_cell.angle_gamma   90.00
#
_symmetry.space_group_name_H-M   'P 1'
#
loop_
_entity.id
_entity.type
_entity.pdbx_description
1 polymer ?
#
loop_
_entity_poly.entity_id
_entity_poly.type
_entity_poly.pdbx_seq_one_letter_code
_entity_poly.pdbx_strand_id
1 'polypeptide(L)'
;MGLVAAKCTNCGAKIEVDNTQEAGICPYCGTAFIVEKAIHNYNINYNIENAQITVNHNLDKSVRISCPDYQGQLFNNACIAYDKETGEELARCKQGETLVFRLSEPTEVKVVVKGSFGKPSEVMYPGDRFRIGYRGFGKIYLAKVDML
;
A
#
# COMPACT_ATOMS: atom_id res chain seq x y z
N MET A 1 -4.09 29.69 -34.59
CA MET A 1 -2.94 29.44 -33.69
C MET A 1 -3.33 28.27 -32.80
N GLY A 2 -2.39 27.36 -32.54
CA GLY A 2 -2.67 26.03 -31.97
C GLY A 2 -2.17 25.92 -30.54
N LEU A 3 -2.93 25.22 -29.71
CA LEU A 3 -2.50 24.81 -28.38
C LEU A 3 -1.31 23.85 -28.51
N VAL A 4 -0.25 24.09 -27.74
CA VAL A 4 0.95 23.27 -27.72
C VAL A 4 0.99 22.48 -26.41
N ALA A 5 1.38 21.21 -26.49
CA ALA A 5 1.57 20.38 -25.31
C ALA A 5 2.80 20.86 -24.51
N ALA A 6 2.60 21.09 -23.22
CA ALA A 6 3.62 21.54 -22.29
C ALA A 6 3.52 20.74 -20.97
N LYS A 7 4.56 20.81 -20.16
CA LYS A 7 4.59 20.15 -18.84
C LYS A 7 4.79 21.20 -17.76
N CYS A 8 3.94 21.17 -16.74
CA CYS A 8 4.11 22.05 -15.59
C CYS A 8 5.42 21.72 -14.88
N THR A 9 6.26 22.73 -14.67
CA THR A 9 7.57 22.58 -14.01
C THR A 9 7.46 22.32 -12.51
N ASN A 10 6.30 22.59 -11.90
CA ASN A 10 6.08 22.41 -10.46
C ASN A 10 5.44 21.05 -10.13
N CYS A 11 4.31 20.73 -10.76
CA CYS A 11 3.57 19.48 -10.46
C CYS A 11 3.76 18.36 -11.49
N GLY A 12 4.45 18.62 -12.61
CA GLY A 12 4.67 17.63 -13.66
C GLY A 12 3.45 17.28 -14.51
N ALA A 13 2.31 17.95 -14.30
CA ALA A 13 1.09 17.74 -15.08
C ALA A 13 1.28 18.11 -16.56
N LYS A 14 0.69 17.33 -17.45
CA LYS A 14 0.59 17.67 -18.88
C LYS A 14 -0.49 18.73 -19.05
N ILE A 15 -0.12 19.85 -19.65
CA ILE A 15 -0.99 21.02 -19.87
C ILE A 15 -0.93 21.41 -21.34
N GLU A 16 -1.99 22.04 -21.82
CA GLU A 16 -2.02 22.66 -23.13
C GLU A 16 -1.89 24.17 -22.94
N VAL A 17 -0.94 24.77 -23.65
CA VAL A 17 -0.62 26.20 -23.50
C VAL A 17 -0.63 26.88 -24.86
N ASP A 18 -1.04 28.14 -24.86
CA ASP A 18 -0.98 28.98 -26.05
C ASP A 18 0.42 29.59 -26.18
N ASN A 19 1.11 29.26 -27.27
CA ASN A 19 2.49 29.71 -27.50
C ASN A 19 2.60 31.22 -27.82
N THR A 20 1.49 31.96 -27.90
CA THR A 20 1.52 33.42 -28.02
C THR A 20 1.55 34.14 -26.66
N GLN A 21 1.34 33.44 -25.55
CA GLN A 21 1.33 34.03 -24.22
C GLN A 21 2.70 33.86 -23.55
N GLU A 22 3.12 34.86 -22.77
CA GLU A 22 4.41 34.82 -22.07
C GLU A 22 4.35 34.03 -20.75
N ALA A 23 3.19 34.07 -20.08
CA ALA A 23 2.95 33.41 -18.80
C ALA A 23 1.56 32.79 -18.74
N GLY A 24 1.44 31.68 -17.99
CA GLY A 24 0.18 30.98 -17.77
C GLY A 24 0.05 30.50 -16.33
N ILE A 25 -1.16 30.12 -15.93
CA ILE A 25 -1.44 29.53 -14.62
C ILE A 25 -1.78 28.06 -14.83
N CYS A 26 -1.13 27.18 -14.08
CA CYS A 26 -1.40 25.74 -14.18
C CYS A 26 -2.80 25.44 -13.62
N PRO A 27 -3.72 24.84 -14.40
CA PRO A 27 -5.08 24.55 -13.92
C PRO A 27 -5.11 23.49 -12.82
N TYR A 28 -4.04 22.71 -12.66
CA TYR A 28 -3.96 21.64 -11.68
C TYR A 28 -3.42 22.08 -10.32
N CYS A 29 -2.44 22.99 -10.28
CA CYS A 29 -1.78 23.38 -9.03
C CYS A 29 -1.78 24.90 -8.77
N GLY A 30 -2.37 25.70 -9.66
CA GLY A 30 -2.46 27.16 -9.51
C GLY A 30 -1.13 27.90 -9.57
N THR A 31 -0.02 27.22 -9.87
CA THR A 31 1.30 27.86 -9.97
C THR A 31 1.42 28.60 -11.29
N ALA A 32 1.87 29.85 -11.24
CA ALA A 32 2.23 30.63 -12.41
C ALA A 32 3.51 30.05 -13.05
N PHE A 33 3.54 29.94 -14.37
CA PHE A 33 4.67 29.43 -15.13
C PHE A 33 4.91 30.29 -16.37
N ILE A 34 6.16 30.29 -16.85
CA ILE A 34 6.53 30.90 -18.13
C ILE A 34 6.27 29.87 -19.23
N VAL A 35 5.49 30.24 -20.25
CA VAL A 35 5.01 29.31 -21.29
C VAL A 35 6.18 28.66 -22.03
N GLU A 36 7.19 29.43 -22.42
CA GLU A 36 8.40 28.95 -23.09
C GLU A 36 9.13 27.86 -22.29
N LYS A 37 9.24 28.04 -20.96
CA LYS A 37 9.86 27.06 -20.06
C LYS A 37 9.03 25.79 -19.89
N ALA A 38 7.71 25.90 -19.98
CA ALA A 38 6.81 24.76 -19.88
C ALA A 38 6.80 23.91 -21.16
N ILE A 39 6.96 24.54 -22.33
CA ILE A 39 7.09 23.86 -23.63
C ILE A 39 8.44 23.13 -23.70
N HIS A 40 9.55 23.80 -23.35
CA HIS A 40 10.89 23.21 -23.40
C HIS A 40 11.09 22.01 -22.45
N ASN A 41 10.36 21.97 -21.33
CA ASN A 41 10.45 20.89 -20.34
C ASN A 41 9.55 19.68 -20.63
N TYR A 42 8.85 19.64 -21.77
CA TYR A 42 7.90 18.56 -22.06
C TYR A 42 8.58 17.18 -22.21
N ASN A 43 9.81 17.13 -22.73
CA ASN A 43 10.60 15.90 -22.87
C ASN A 43 12.07 16.14 -22.46
N ILE A 44 12.40 15.96 -21.19
CA ILE A 44 13.79 15.79 -20.79
C ILE A 44 14.11 14.30 -20.88
N ASN A 45 14.77 13.89 -21.96
CA ASN A 45 15.39 12.58 -22.06
C ASN A 45 16.75 12.65 -21.37
N TYR A 46 16.86 12.08 -20.16
CA TYR A 46 18.16 11.87 -19.55
C TYR A 46 18.80 10.62 -20.16
N ASN A 47 19.78 10.82 -21.04
CA ASN A 47 20.57 9.71 -21.58
C ASN A 47 21.71 9.43 -20.60
N ILE A 48 21.46 8.53 -19.65
CA ILE A 48 22.42 8.20 -18.60
C ILE A 48 23.14 6.91 -18.98
N GLU A 49 24.36 7.03 -19.49
CA GLU A 49 25.23 5.90 -19.81
C GLU A 49 26.03 5.47 -18.56
N ASN A 50 26.11 4.16 -18.31
CA ASN A 50 26.91 3.55 -17.23
C ASN A 50 26.56 3.98 -15.79
N ALA A 51 25.34 4.44 -15.50
CA ALA A 51 24.92 4.70 -14.12
C ALA A 51 24.68 3.41 -13.33
N GLN A 52 25.25 3.35 -12.13
CA GLN A 52 24.86 2.36 -11.13
C GLN A 52 23.73 2.93 -10.26
N ILE A 53 22.56 2.31 -10.35
CA ILE A 53 21.40 2.65 -9.51
C ILE A 53 21.41 1.66 -8.34
N THR A 54 21.71 2.17 -7.14
CA THR A 54 21.60 1.38 -5.91
C THR A 54 20.26 1.67 -5.25
N VAL A 55 19.29 0.76 -5.41
CA VAL A 55 18.01 0.85 -4.70
C VAL A 55 18.10 0.07 -3.39
N ASN A 56 18.30 0.77 -2.28
CA ASN A 56 18.23 0.17 -0.94
C ASN A 56 16.76 -0.03 -0.55
N HIS A 57 16.18 -1.15 -0.99
CA HIS A 57 14.88 -1.57 -0.47
C HIS A 57 15.08 -2.05 0.98
N ASN A 58 14.74 -1.21 1.95
CA ASN A 58 14.43 -1.68 3.30
C ASN A 58 13.15 -2.52 3.22
N LEU A 59 13.31 -3.79 2.85
CA LEU A 59 12.21 -4.74 2.77
C LEU A 59 11.67 -4.94 4.19
N ASP A 60 10.52 -4.33 4.47
CA ASP A 60 9.78 -4.59 5.70
C ASP A 60 9.35 -6.05 5.70
N LYS A 61 10.09 -6.89 6.43
CA LYS A 61 9.82 -8.32 6.60
C LYS A 61 8.66 -8.60 7.58
N SER A 62 7.98 -7.57 8.08
CA SER A 62 6.83 -7.79 8.95
C SER A 62 5.66 -8.39 8.16
N VAL A 63 5.11 -9.47 8.69
CA VAL A 63 3.84 -10.02 8.24
C VAL A 63 2.73 -9.13 8.78
N ARG A 64 1.77 -8.79 7.92
CA ARG A 64 0.65 -7.92 8.27
C ARG A 64 -0.67 -8.61 7.99
N ILE A 65 -1.53 -8.71 9.02
CA ILE A 65 -2.86 -9.31 8.88
C ILE A 65 -3.91 -8.28 9.28
N SER A 66 -4.68 -7.77 8.30
CA SER A 66 -5.76 -6.83 8.57
C SER A 66 -6.91 -7.54 9.30
N CYS A 67 -7.32 -7.01 10.45
CA CYS A 67 -8.46 -7.50 11.21
C CYS A 67 -9.64 -6.51 11.12
N PRO A 68 -10.55 -6.66 10.15
CA PRO A 68 -11.67 -5.74 10.01
C PRO A 68 -12.70 -5.89 11.13
N ASP A 69 -13.37 -4.78 11.44
CA ASP A 69 -14.50 -4.76 12.36
C ASP A 69 -15.65 -5.63 11.87
N TYR A 70 -16.17 -6.48 12.75
CA TYR A 70 -17.37 -7.26 12.50
C TYR A 70 -18.54 -6.67 13.28
N GLN A 71 -19.49 -6.03 12.59
CA GLN A 71 -20.62 -5.35 13.22
C GLN A 71 -21.47 -6.26 14.12
N GLY A 72 -21.45 -7.58 13.89
CA GLY A 72 -22.16 -8.55 14.73
C GLY A 72 -21.52 -8.82 16.10
N GLN A 73 -20.38 -8.21 16.42
CA GLN A 73 -19.63 -8.50 17.64
C GLN A 73 -19.36 -7.23 18.47
N LEU A 74 -20.09 -7.07 19.57
CA LEU A 74 -20.04 -5.89 20.44
C LEU A 74 -18.98 -5.96 21.56
N PHE A 75 -18.48 -7.16 21.88
CA PHE A 75 -17.55 -7.39 23.00
C PHE A 75 -16.46 -8.43 22.67
N ASN A 76 -15.31 -8.31 23.34
CA ASN A 76 -14.16 -9.24 23.22
C ASN A 76 -13.66 -9.42 21.78
N ASN A 77 -13.37 -8.31 21.09
CA ASN A 77 -12.99 -8.24 19.67
C ASN A 77 -11.47 -8.36 19.44
N ALA A 78 -10.77 -9.18 20.23
CA ALA A 78 -9.32 -9.35 20.05
C ALA A 78 -9.02 -10.29 18.88
N CYS A 79 -8.06 -9.89 18.04
CA CYS A 79 -7.47 -10.71 16.99
C CYS A 79 -6.07 -11.11 17.44
N ILE A 80 -5.74 -12.39 17.32
CA ILE A 80 -4.49 -12.95 17.85
C ILE A 80 -3.89 -13.90 16.81
N ALA A 81 -2.61 -13.74 16.52
CA ALA A 81 -1.82 -14.66 15.72
C ALA A 81 -0.96 -15.52 16.65
N TYR A 82 -1.00 -16.83 16.41
CA TYR A 82 -0.18 -17.80 17.12
C TYR A 82 0.70 -18.55 16.12
N ASP A 83 1.91 -18.88 16.53
CA ASP A 83 2.62 -19.99 15.94
C ASP A 83 1.83 -21.28 16.20
N LYS A 84 1.54 -22.05 15.16
CA LYS A 84 0.74 -23.27 15.30
C LYS A 84 1.53 -24.42 15.94
N GLU A 85 2.83 -24.49 15.69
CA GLU A 85 3.72 -25.54 16.20
C GLU A 85 4.07 -25.31 17.67
N THR A 86 4.56 -24.10 18.00
CA THR A 86 4.99 -23.79 19.37
C THR A 86 3.84 -23.33 20.26
N GLY A 87 2.76 -22.79 19.67
CA GLY A 87 1.67 -22.16 20.41
C GLY A 87 1.99 -20.77 20.93
N GLU A 88 3.15 -20.21 20.59
CA GLU A 88 3.57 -18.86 20.98
C GLU A 88 2.65 -17.80 20.37
N GLU A 89 2.34 -16.75 21.13
CA GLU A 89 1.60 -15.60 20.64
C GLU A 89 2.53 -14.66 19.88
N LEU A 90 2.37 -14.59 18.56
CA LEU A 90 3.19 -13.75 17.68
C LEU A 90 2.77 -12.29 17.75
N ALA A 91 1.47 -12.03 17.80
CA ALA A 91 0.90 -10.69 17.91
C ALA A 91 -0.57 -10.72 18.34
N ARG A 92 -1.01 -9.60 18.90
CA ARG A 92 -2.39 -9.34 19.31
C ARG A 92 -2.78 -7.90 18.97
N CYS A 93 -3.99 -7.72 18.47
CA CYS A 93 -4.61 -6.41 18.26
C CYS A 93 -6.11 -6.47 18.52
N LYS A 94 -6.80 -5.32 18.42
CA LYS A 94 -8.26 -5.26 18.38
C LYS A 94 -8.76 -5.40 16.93
N GLN A 95 -10.04 -5.73 16.75
CA GLN A 95 -10.71 -5.51 15.48
C GLN A 95 -10.64 -4.03 15.10
N GLY A 96 -10.57 -3.75 13.80
CA GLY A 96 -10.28 -2.45 13.22
C GLY A 96 -8.78 -2.20 13.00
N GLU A 97 -7.90 -3.00 13.64
CA GLU A 97 -6.45 -2.86 13.56
C GLU A 97 -5.81 -3.94 12.66
N THR A 98 -4.48 -3.91 12.57
CA THR A 98 -3.69 -4.87 11.80
C THR A 98 -2.70 -5.56 12.73
N LEU A 99 -2.68 -6.90 12.71
CA LEU A 99 -1.63 -7.68 13.37
C LEU A 99 -0.33 -7.46 12.62
N VAL A 100 0.74 -7.10 13.34
CA VAL A 100 2.07 -6.91 12.78
C VAL A 100 3.06 -7.70 13.61
N PHE A 101 3.75 -8.65 12.99
CA PHE A 101 4.79 -9.45 13.62
C PHE A 101 5.89 -9.77 12.60
N ARG A 102 7.08 -10.16 13.08
CA ARG A 102 8.20 -10.52 12.21
C ARG A 102 8.40 -12.02 12.24
N LEU A 103 8.64 -12.61 11.08
CA LEU A 103 9.05 -13.99 10.94
C LEU A 103 10.48 -14.03 10.38
N SER A 104 11.32 -14.92 10.89
CA SER A 104 12.65 -15.22 10.35
C SER A 104 12.58 -16.21 9.19
N GLU A 105 11.63 -17.14 9.24
CA GLU A 105 11.43 -18.23 8.30
C GLU A 105 9.93 -18.46 8.04
N PRO A 106 9.54 -19.25 7.04
CA PRO A 106 8.13 -19.54 6.78
C PRO A 106 7.52 -20.33 7.93
N THR A 107 6.47 -19.80 8.56
CA THR A 107 5.85 -20.38 9.76
C THR A 107 4.37 -20.61 9.52
N GLU A 108 3.81 -21.72 10.02
CA GLU A 108 2.36 -21.93 9.99
C GLU A 108 1.70 -21.12 11.12
N VAL A 109 1.01 -20.04 10.73
CA VAL A 109 0.39 -19.11 11.67
C VAL A 109 -1.11 -19.41 11.80
N LYS A 110 -1.56 -19.66 13.01
CA LYS A 110 -2.96 -19.84 13.39
C LYS A 110 -3.55 -18.53 13.87
N VAL A 111 -4.62 -18.07 13.25
CA VAL A 111 -5.29 -16.82 13.61
C VAL A 111 -6.60 -17.10 14.35
N VAL A 112 -6.80 -16.39 15.45
CA VAL A 112 -7.99 -16.47 16.29
C VAL A 112 -8.56 -15.08 16.47
N VAL A 113 -9.81 -14.90 16.05
CA VAL A 113 -10.60 -13.72 16.42
C VAL A 113 -11.54 -14.17 17.54
N LYS A 114 -11.36 -13.60 18.73
CA LYS A 114 -12.25 -13.85 19.87
C LYS A 114 -13.68 -13.51 19.45
N GLY A 115 -14.66 -14.30 19.89
CA GLY A 115 -16.08 -14.13 19.53
C GLY A 115 -16.47 -14.52 18.10
N SER A 116 -15.50 -14.89 17.25
CA SER A 116 -15.75 -15.45 15.92
C SER A 116 -15.49 -16.96 15.89
N PHE A 117 -16.10 -17.65 14.92
CA PHE A 117 -15.91 -19.09 14.73
C PHE A 117 -14.77 -19.38 13.77
N GLY A 118 -14.15 -20.54 13.90
CA GLY A 118 -13.03 -20.93 13.04
C GLY A 118 -11.70 -20.38 13.53
N LYS A 119 -10.64 -21.18 13.30
CA LYS A 119 -9.26 -20.88 13.68
C LYS A 119 -8.37 -21.24 12.49
N PRO A 120 -8.48 -20.52 11.36
CA PRO A 120 -7.72 -20.83 10.16
C PRO A 120 -6.22 -20.76 10.47
N SER A 121 -5.46 -21.63 9.82
CA SER A 121 -4.00 -21.59 9.81
C SER A 121 -3.50 -21.58 8.38
N GLU A 122 -2.44 -20.81 8.13
CA GLU A 122 -1.80 -20.69 6.82
C GLU A 122 -0.29 -20.58 7.00
N VAL A 123 0.47 -21.06 6.02
CA VAL A 123 1.93 -20.87 5.99
C VAL A 123 2.22 -19.44 5.52
N MET A 124 2.84 -18.63 6.38
CA MET A 124 3.15 -17.23 6.11
C MET A 124 4.64 -17.03 5.93
N TYR A 125 5.03 -16.26 4.90
CA TYR A 125 6.40 -15.89 4.63
C TYR A 125 6.71 -14.48 5.16
N PRO A 126 7.96 -14.15 5.53
CA PRO A 126 8.33 -12.81 5.95
C PRO A 126 7.93 -11.74 4.93
N GLY A 127 7.16 -10.74 5.36
CA GLY A 127 6.62 -9.67 4.48
C GLY A 127 5.25 -9.96 3.86
N ASP A 128 4.67 -11.15 4.08
CA ASP A 128 3.35 -11.48 3.57
C ASP A 128 2.25 -10.57 4.15
N ARG A 129 1.22 -10.35 3.34
CA ARG A 129 0.03 -9.59 3.73
C ARG A 129 -1.22 -10.44 3.61
N PHE A 130 -2.02 -10.42 4.66
CA PHE A 130 -3.29 -11.13 4.73
C PHE A 130 -4.41 -10.20 5.22
N ARG A 131 -5.63 -10.63 4.96
CA ARG A 131 -6.85 -10.04 5.51
C ARG A 131 -7.71 -11.15 6.10
N ILE A 132 -8.24 -10.90 7.29
CA ILE A 132 -9.28 -11.75 7.87
C ILE A 132 -10.60 -11.44 7.17
N GLY A 133 -11.20 -12.46 6.58
CA GLY A 133 -12.54 -12.42 6.03
C GLY A 133 -13.54 -13.17 6.91
N TYR A 134 -14.81 -12.77 6.86
CA TYR A 134 -15.91 -13.41 7.57
C TYR A 134 -16.85 -14.10 6.57
N ARG A 135 -17.26 -15.33 6.88
CA ARG A 135 -18.32 -16.08 6.19
C ARG A 135 -19.53 -16.22 7.11
N GLY A 136 -20.58 -16.90 6.63
CA GLY A 136 -21.81 -17.14 7.37
C GLY A 136 -21.58 -17.57 8.82
N PHE A 137 -22.40 -17.03 9.73
CA PHE A 137 -22.31 -17.21 11.18
C PHE A 137 -21.00 -16.70 11.81
N GLY A 138 -20.31 -15.72 11.22
CA GLY A 138 -19.08 -15.15 11.81
C GLY A 138 -17.89 -16.11 11.77
N LYS A 139 -17.88 -17.05 10.82
CA LYS A 139 -16.73 -17.96 10.62
C LYS A 139 -15.61 -17.24 9.89
N ILE A 140 -14.41 -17.19 10.47
CA ILE A 140 -13.26 -16.50 9.89
C ILE A 140 -12.46 -17.38 8.92
N TYR A 141 -11.87 -16.74 7.91
CA TYR A 141 -10.89 -17.31 7.00
C TYR A 141 -9.79 -16.28 6.70
N LEU A 142 -8.63 -16.75 6.24
CA LEU A 142 -7.51 -15.89 5.83
C LEU A 142 -7.53 -15.76 4.31
N ALA A 143 -7.41 -14.53 3.82
CA ALA A 143 -7.22 -14.23 2.40
C ALA A 143 -5.86 -13.57 2.23
N LYS A 144 -5.01 -14.12 1.36
CA LYS A 144 -3.76 -13.47 0.98
C LYS A 144 -4.08 -12.21 0.16
N VAL A 145 -3.39 -11.12 0.46
CA VAL A 145 -3.54 -9.85 -0.25
C VAL A 145 -2.31 -9.70 -1.12
N ASP A 146 -2.45 -10.04 -2.39
CA ASP A 146 -1.38 -9.86 -3.36
C ASP A 146 -1.14 -8.35 -3.55
N MET A 147 0.13 -7.94 -3.57
CA MET A 147 0.50 -6.60 -4.01
C MET A 147 0.35 -6.57 -5.53
N LEU A 148 -0.77 -6.03 -6.03
CA LEU A 148 -0.94 -5.64 -7.43
C LEU A 148 0.10 -4.59 -7.84
#